data_AF-A0A1G6FEL5-F1
#
_entry.id   AF-A0A1G6FEL5-F1
#
_cell.length_a   1.000
_cell.length_b   1.000
_cell.length_c   1.000
_cell.angle_alpha   90.00
_cell.angle_beta   90.00
_cell.angle_gamma   90.00
#
_symmetry.space_group_name_H-M   'P 1'
#
loop_
_entity.id
_entity.type
_entity.pdbx_description
1 polymer ?
#
loop_
_entity_poly.entity_id
_entity_poly.type
_entity_poly.pdbx_seq_one_letter_code
_entity_poly.pdbx_strand_id
1 'polypeptide(L)'
;MKTVFDEYNENKDAIANVLHEVEQEKMQLDIEVGTTINCQGVIVDVTYGDKHSVFPPQELLKDRIFTHNHPTGRCFSRQDIKSAVLDGLLECRVSTPQGTYFSLKRKSDAAVSLSFINDAWNATGSDALSNRIMELIKSGEIFPTDLTWDVRARIENDMMIAFLREHASEYGFIYSEGGI
;
A
#
# COMPACT_ATOMS: atom_id res chain seq x y z
N MET A 1 -13.33 12.71 -25.02
CA MET A 1 -13.08 11.32 -24.62
C MET A 1 -13.02 11.32 -23.11
N LYS A 2 -13.77 10.45 -22.43
CA LYS A 2 -13.79 10.37 -20.97
C LYS A 2 -12.48 9.73 -20.50
N THR A 3 -11.81 10.33 -19.52
CA THR A 3 -10.57 9.79 -18.94
C THR A 3 -10.89 8.69 -17.92
N VAL A 4 -9.89 7.89 -17.54
CA VAL A 4 -10.04 6.91 -16.44
C VAL A 4 -10.39 7.63 -15.11
N PHE A 5 -9.87 8.84 -14.91
CA PHE A 5 -10.17 9.66 -13.73
C PHE A 5 -11.60 10.18 -13.72
N ASP A 6 -12.13 10.61 -14.86
CA ASP A 6 -13.54 10.99 -14.98
C ASP A 6 -14.44 9.79 -14.63
N GLU A 7 -14.06 8.60 -15.11
CA GLU A 7 -14.81 7.38 -14.83
C GLU A 7 -14.77 6.97 -13.37
N TYR A 8 -13.60 6.99 -12.75
CA TYR A 8 -13.47 6.77 -11.32
C TYR A 8 -14.35 7.75 -10.53
N ASN A 9 -14.28 9.05 -10.87
CA ASN A 9 -14.98 10.08 -10.11
C ASN A 9 -16.51 9.97 -10.21
N GLU A 10 -17.02 9.58 -11.38
CA GLU A 10 -18.45 9.32 -11.58
C GLU A 10 -18.94 8.10 -10.79
N ASN A 11 -18.08 7.10 -10.57
CA ASN A 11 -18.42 5.85 -9.88
C ASN A 11 -17.89 5.75 -8.44
N LYS A 12 -17.41 6.86 -7.87
CA LYS A 12 -16.67 6.86 -6.59
C LYS A 12 -17.43 6.17 -5.44
N ASP A 13 -18.75 6.31 -5.39
CA ASP A 13 -19.57 5.75 -4.31
C ASP A 13 -19.73 4.23 -4.49
N ALA A 14 -19.91 3.76 -5.73
CA ALA A 14 -19.95 2.34 -6.04
C ALA A 14 -18.60 1.67 -5.74
N ILE A 15 -17.50 2.31 -6.14
CA ILE A 15 -16.15 1.87 -5.84
C ILE A 15 -15.92 1.78 -4.32
N ALA A 16 -16.29 2.83 -3.57
CA ALA A 16 -16.12 2.87 -2.13
C ALA A 16 -16.89 1.74 -1.42
N ASN A 17 -18.12 1.44 -1.87
CA ASN A 17 -18.91 0.34 -1.32
C ASN A 17 -18.24 -1.03 -1.56
N VAL A 18 -17.80 -1.29 -2.80
CA VAL A 18 -17.12 -2.56 -3.14
C VAL A 18 -15.80 -2.68 -2.37
N LEU A 19 -15.03 -1.61 -2.25
CA LEU A 19 -13.80 -1.60 -1.45
C LEU A 19 -14.09 -1.93 0.02
N HIS A 20 -15.09 -1.29 0.63
CA HIS A 20 -15.45 -1.57 2.01
C HIS A 20 -15.86 -3.02 2.23
N GLU A 21 -16.72 -3.57 1.36
CA GLU A 21 -17.15 -4.98 1.44
C GLU A 21 -15.97 -5.94 1.31
N VAL A 22 -15.11 -5.74 0.30
CA VAL A 22 -13.93 -6.56 0.04
C VAL A 22 -12.92 -6.50 1.18
N GLU A 23 -12.64 -5.30 1.69
CA GLU A 23 -11.67 -5.09 2.76
C GLU A 23 -12.17 -5.68 4.09
N GLN A 24 -13.46 -5.51 4.43
CA GLN A 24 -14.08 -6.13 5.61
C GLN A 24 -14.05 -7.66 5.54
N GLU A 25 -14.34 -8.23 4.37
CA GLU A 25 -14.32 -9.69 4.16
C GLU A 25 -12.91 -10.28 4.34
N LYS A 26 -11.88 -9.56 3.88
CA LYS A 26 -10.52 -10.13 3.71
C LYS A 26 -9.54 -9.72 4.79
N MET A 27 -9.76 -8.62 5.51
CA MET A 27 -8.77 -8.06 6.46
C MET A 27 -8.37 -9.01 7.61
N GLN A 28 -9.21 -9.98 7.96
CA GLN A 28 -8.96 -10.96 9.03
C GLN A 28 -8.37 -12.28 8.54
N LEU A 29 -8.14 -12.45 7.24
CA LEU A 29 -7.54 -13.67 6.69
C LEU A 29 -6.06 -13.77 7.10
N ASP A 30 -5.59 -15.01 7.28
CA ASP A 30 -4.20 -15.34 7.63
C ASP A 30 -3.28 -15.48 6.41
N ILE A 31 -3.86 -15.36 5.21
CA ILE A 31 -3.19 -15.25 3.91
C ILE A 31 -3.53 -13.91 3.27
N GLU A 32 -2.68 -13.44 2.36
CA GLU A 32 -2.97 -12.30 1.51
C GLU A 32 -3.90 -12.70 0.37
N VAL A 33 -4.96 -11.92 0.19
CA VAL A 33 -5.93 -12.05 -0.90
C VAL A 33 -6.09 -10.70 -1.55
N GLY A 34 -5.77 -10.64 -2.84
CA GLY A 34 -5.87 -9.45 -3.67
C GLY A 34 -7.17 -9.43 -4.46
N THR A 35 -7.78 -8.27 -4.60
CA THR A 35 -8.96 -8.04 -5.42
C THR A 35 -8.69 -6.88 -6.36
N THR A 36 -8.88 -7.13 -7.66
CA THR A 36 -8.77 -6.10 -8.69
C THR A 36 -10.16 -5.60 -9.03
N ILE A 37 -10.32 -4.27 -9.07
CA ILE A 37 -11.60 -3.57 -9.30
C ILE A 37 -11.39 -2.55 -10.43
N ASN A 38 -12.33 -2.47 -11.36
CA ASN A 38 -12.30 -1.47 -12.43
C ASN A 38 -12.91 -0.12 -12.00
N CYS A 39 -12.86 0.88 -12.88
CA CYS A 39 -13.35 2.24 -12.58
C CYS A 39 -14.88 2.37 -12.53
N GLN A 40 -15.62 1.26 -12.68
CA GLN A 40 -17.07 1.19 -12.48
C GLN A 40 -17.43 0.49 -11.16
N GLY A 41 -16.43 0.11 -10.34
CA GLY A 41 -16.66 -0.62 -9.10
C GLY A 41 -16.95 -2.11 -9.29
N VAL A 42 -16.59 -2.69 -10.45
CA VAL A 42 -16.78 -4.12 -10.71
C VAL A 42 -15.49 -4.88 -10.38
N ILE A 43 -15.60 -5.94 -9.59
CA ILE A 43 -14.52 -6.89 -9.34
C ILE A 43 -14.20 -7.61 -10.65
N VAL A 44 -12.96 -7.49 -11.11
CA VAL A 44 -12.49 -8.14 -12.34
C VAL A 44 -11.68 -9.40 -12.04
N ASP A 45 -11.06 -9.49 -10.86
CA ASP A 45 -10.28 -10.65 -10.45
C ASP A 45 -10.13 -10.72 -8.92
N VAL A 46 -9.96 -11.95 -8.43
CA VAL A 46 -9.55 -12.24 -7.05
C VAL A 46 -8.36 -13.21 -7.11
N THR A 47 -7.22 -12.76 -6.60
CA THR A 47 -5.99 -13.54 -6.56
C THR A 47 -5.70 -13.98 -5.13
N TYR A 48 -5.43 -15.28 -4.95
CA TYR A 48 -5.03 -15.84 -3.65
C TYR A 48 -3.50 -15.96 -3.58
N GLY A 49 -2.94 -15.42 -2.51
CA GLY A 49 -1.52 -15.47 -2.20
C GLY A 49 -1.18 -16.46 -1.09
N ASP A 50 -0.07 -16.20 -0.42
CA ASP A 50 0.34 -16.84 0.82
C ASP A 50 0.28 -15.84 1.99
N LYS A 51 0.85 -16.18 3.15
CA LYS A 51 0.86 -15.33 4.34
C LYS A 51 1.56 -13.97 4.15
N HIS A 52 2.38 -13.83 3.13
CA HIS A 52 3.32 -12.71 2.98
C HIS A 52 3.30 -12.05 1.61
N SER A 53 2.53 -12.59 0.67
CA SER A 53 2.52 -12.07 -0.69
C SER A 53 1.30 -12.51 -1.48
N VAL A 54 0.82 -11.61 -2.33
CA VAL A 54 -0.13 -11.88 -3.41
C VAL A 54 0.38 -11.27 -4.72
N PHE A 55 0.26 -12.02 -5.83
CA PHE A 55 0.76 -11.62 -7.15
C PHE A 55 -0.34 -11.69 -8.21
N PRO A 56 -1.15 -10.64 -8.36
CA PRO A 56 -2.17 -10.59 -9.39
C PRO A 56 -1.55 -10.56 -10.81
N PRO A 57 -2.26 -11.03 -11.84
CA PRO A 57 -1.80 -10.93 -13.22
C PRO A 57 -1.58 -9.47 -13.65
N GLN A 58 -0.38 -9.15 -14.16
CA GLN A 58 0.04 -7.77 -14.43
C GLN A 58 -0.86 -7.06 -15.44
N GLU A 59 -1.34 -7.78 -16.46
CA GLU A 59 -2.26 -7.28 -17.48
C GLU A 59 -3.61 -6.84 -16.90
N LEU A 60 -3.92 -7.25 -15.67
CA LEU A 60 -5.12 -6.88 -14.98
C LEU A 60 -4.96 -5.67 -14.07
N LEU A 61 -3.77 -5.06 -13.94
CA LEU A 61 -3.53 -3.98 -12.97
C LEU A 61 -3.62 -2.59 -13.58
N LYS A 62 -3.27 -2.43 -14.85
CA LYS A 62 -3.20 -1.11 -15.47
C LYS A 62 -4.52 -0.37 -15.39
N ASP A 63 -4.46 0.87 -14.89
CA ASP A 63 -5.59 1.80 -14.77
C ASP A 63 -6.76 1.25 -13.95
N ARG A 64 -6.45 0.37 -12.99
CA ARG A 64 -7.42 -0.27 -12.09
C ARG A 64 -7.04 -0.08 -10.63
N ILE A 65 -7.97 -0.43 -9.75
CA ILE A 65 -7.80 -0.41 -8.32
C ILE A 65 -7.44 -1.82 -7.89
N PHE A 66 -6.37 -1.96 -7.11
CA PHE A 66 -6.00 -3.23 -6.48
C PHE A 66 -6.03 -3.03 -4.96
N THR A 67 -6.79 -3.86 -4.27
CA THR A 67 -6.83 -3.89 -2.79
C THR A 67 -6.47 -5.29 -2.30
N HIS A 68 -5.65 -5.38 -1.27
CA HIS A 68 -5.31 -6.64 -0.61
C HIS A 68 -5.19 -6.47 0.91
N ASN A 69 -5.21 -7.57 1.65
CA ASN A 69 -4.97 -7.54 3.09
C ASN A 69 -3.50 -7.85 3.41
N HIS A 70 -2.98 -7.26 4.48
CA HIS A 70 -1.70 -7.64 5.10
C HIS A 70 -1.95 -8.28 6.47
N PRO A 71 -1.92 -9.62 6.60
CA PRO A 71 -2.12 -10.32 7.86
C PRO A 71 -1.17 -9.88 8.97
N THR A 72 0.02 -9.38 8.61
CA THR A 72 1.03 -8.88 9.56
C THR A 72 0.69 -7.51 10.15
N GLY A 73 -0.37 -6.84 9.69
CA GLY A 73 -0.75 -5.50 10.13
C GLY A 73 0.15 -4.37 9.61
N ARG A 74 0.93 -4.64 8.56
CA ARG A 74 1.86 -3.66 7.97
C ARG A 74 1.14 -2.87 6.87
N CYS A 75 1.58 -1.64 6.62
CA CYS A 75 1.25 -0.88 5.42
C CYS A 75 1.95 -1.47 4.18
N PHE A 76 2.06 -0.68 3.11
CA PHE A 76 2.70 -1.06 1.86
C PHE A 76 4.12 -1.64 2.03
N SER A 77 4.35 -2.76 1.36
CA SER A 77 5.67 -3.29 1.05
C SER A 77 6.32 -2.49 -0.08
N ARG A 78 7.62 -2.69 -0.29
CA ARG A 78 8.31 -2.12 -1.45
C ARG A 78 7.79 -2.69 -2.78
N GLN A 79 7.27 -3.93 -2.76
CA GLN A 79 6.67 -4.55 -3.93
C GLN A 79 5.34 -3.88 -4.28
N ASP A 80 4.55 -3.46 -3.30
CA ASP A 80 3.30 -2.72 -3.53
C ASP A 80 3.57 -1.37 -4.21
N ILE A 81 4.59 -0.65 -3.76
CA ILE A 81 5.02 0.61 -4.40
C ILE A 81 5.51 0.35 -5.83
N LYS A 82 6.30 -0.71 -6.02
CA LYS A 82 6.77 -1.10 -7.34
C LYS A 82 5.60 -1.42 -8.28
N SER A 83 4.59 -2.15 -7.82
CA SER A 83 3.40 -2.47 -8.62
C SER A 83 2.54 -1.24 -8.88
N ALA A 84 2.36 -0.36 -7.89
CA ALA A 84 1.67 0.92 -8.08
C ALA A 84 2.29 1.76 -9.21
N VAL A 85 3.61 1.75 -9.31
CA VAL A 85 4.37 2.52 -10.30
C VAL A 85 4.48 1.80 -11.65
N LEU A 86 5.00 0.57 -11.67
CA LEU A 86 5.36 -0.13 -12.90
C LEU A 86 4.17 -0.77 -13.60
N ASP A 87 3.18 -1.23 -12.83
CA ASP A 87 1.97 -1.86 -13.38
C ASP A 87 0.90 -0.81 -13.70
N GLY A 88 1.15 0.45 -13.33
CA GLY A 88 0.30 1.59 -13.68
C GLY A 88 -1.07 1.53 -13.02
N LEU A 89 -1.13 1.06 -11.78
CA LEU A 89 -2.36 1.06 -10.99
C LEU A 89 -2.93 2.48 -10.89
N LEU A 90 -4.26 2.56 -10.87
CA LEU A 90 -4.95 3.78 -10.50
C LEU A 90 -4.90 3.97 -8.97
N GLU A 91 -5.04 2.89 -8.21
CA GLU A 91 -4.97 2.90 -6.76
C GLU A 91 -4.50 1.54 -6.25
N CYS A 92 -3.51 1.55 -5.34
CA CYS A 92 -3.11 0.38 -4.56
C CYS A 92 -3.59 0.58 -3.13
N ARG A 93 -4.25 -0.41 -2.55
CA ARG A 93 -4.80 -0.36 -1.20
C ARG A 93 -4.40 -1.58 -0.39
N VAL A 94 -4.17 -1.35 0.90
CA VAL A 94 -3.87 -2.40 1.88
C VAL A 94 -4.85 -2.27 3.03
N SER A 95 -5.48 -3.37 3.44
CA SER A 95 -6.27 -3.48 4.67
C SER A 95 -5.55 -4.32 5.73
N THR A 96 -5.72 -3.99 7.01
CA THR A 96 -5.07 -4.70 8.10
C THR A 96 -6.08 -5.30 9.09
N PRO A 97 -5.69 -6.33 9.87
CA PRO A 97 -6.55 -6.90 10.91
C PRO A 97 -6.98 -5.91 12.00
N GLN A 98 -6.30 -4.77 12.12
CA GLN A 98 -6.64 -3.71 13.08
C GLN A 98 -7.78 -2.81 12.58
N GLY A 99 -8.31 -3.05 11.38
CA GLY A 99 -9.31 -2.19 10.75
C GLY A 99 -8.72 -0.92 10.18
N THR A 100 -7.42 -0.90 9.86
CA THR A 100 -6.78 0.22 9.16
C THR A 100 -6.72 -0.09 7.67
N TYR A 101 -7.02 0.89 6.82
CA TYR A 101 -6.65 0.84 5.42
C TYR A 101 -5.56 1.87 5.09
N PHE A 102 -4.74 1.53 4.09
CA PHE A 102 -3.78 2.42 3.46
C PHE A 102 -4.11 2.50 1.97
N SER A 103 -3.95 3.66 1.37
CA SER A 103 -4.23 3.91 -0.04
C SER A 103 -3.11 4.72 -0.67
N LEU A 104 -2.64 4.27 -1.82
CA LEU A 104 -1.70 4.95 -2.69
C LEU A 104 -2.35 5.11 -4.06
N LYS A 105 -2.98 6.27 -4.26
CA LYS A 105 -3.77 6.58 -5.45
C LYS A 105 -3.00 7.45 -6.42
N ARG A 106 -2.98 7.11 -7.71
CA ARG A 106 -2.37 7.96 -8.74
C ARG A 106 -3.12 9.29 -8.82
N LYS A 107 -2.39 10.42 -8.89
CA LYS A 107 -2.97 11.77 -8.83
C LYS A 107 -3.64 12.22 -10.14
N SER A 108 -3.11 11.79 -11.28
CA SER A 108 -3.62 12.13 -12.62
C SER A 108 -3.07 11.16 -13.68
N ASP A 109 -3.40 11.39 -14.95
CA ASP A 109 -2.82 10.66 -16.09
C ASP A 109 -1.36 11.06 -16.39
N ALA A 110 -0.80 12.01 -15.63
CA ALA A 110 0.61 12.36 -15.75
C ALA A 110 1.50 11.16 -15.37
N ALA A 111 2.66 11.06 -16.02
CA ALA A 111 3.64 10.04 -15.68
C ALA A 111 4.05 10.16 -14.20
N VAL A 112 3.97 9.05 -13.48
CA VAL A 112 4.52 8.92 -12.13
C VAL A 112 6.04 8.82 -12.19
N SER A 113 6.73 9.28 -11.15
CA SER A 113 8.19 9.20 -11.12
C SER A 113 8.66 7.80 -10.77
N LEU A 114 9.50 7.21 -11.63
CA LEU A 114 10.14 5.92 -11.37
C LEU A 114 11.13 5.98 -10.19
N SER A 115 11.63 7.17 -9.84
CA SER A 115 12.55 7.31 -8.70
C SER A 115 11.87 6.97 -7.37
N PHE A 116 10.53 7.05 -7.30
CA PHE A 116 9.75 6.74 -6.10
C PHE A 116 10.09 5.36 -5.53
N ILE A 117 10.31 4.38 -6.40
CA ILE A 117 10.68 3.01 -5.99
C ILE A 117 12.01 3.01 -5.26
N ASN A 118 13.02 3.68 -5.83
CA ASN A 118 14.37 3.74 -5.26
C ASN A 118 14.39 4.59 -3.98
N ASP A 119 13.65 5.70 -3.96
CA ASP A 119 13.61 6.61 -2.82
C ASP A 119 12.89 5.96 -1.63
N ALA A 120 11.78 5.24 -1.87
CA ALA A 120 11.13 4.40 -0.87
C ALA A 120 12.07 3.30 -0.35
N TRP A 121 12.84 2.68 -1.24
CA TRP A 121 13.81 1.65 -0.88
C TRP A 121 14.93 2.21 -0.01
N ASN A 122 15.44 3.39 -0.34
CA ASN A 122 16.50 4.06 0.41
C ASN A 122 15.99 4.53 1.76
N ALA A 123 14.78 5.11 1.82
CA ALA A 123 14.16 5.61 3.04
C ALA A 123 13.90 4.50 4.06
N THR A 124 13.59 3.28 3.61
CA THR A 124 13.24 2.14 4.47
C THR A 124 14.27 1.02 4.45
N GLY A 125 15.39 1.22 3.76
CA GLY A 125 16.43 0.21 3.53
C GLY A 125 17.15 -0.22 4.79
N SER A 126 17.95 -1.30 4.69
CA SER A 126 18.69 -1.85 5.84
C SER A 126 19.54 -0.80 6.57
N ASP A 127 20.20 0.10 5.84
CA ASP A 127 21.05 1.13 6.42
C ASP A 127 20.22 2.20 7.14
N ALA A 128 19.17 2.72 6.49
CA ALA A 128 18.26 3.68 7.08
C ALA A 128 17.58 3.13 8.34
N LEU A 129 17.11 1.87 8.27
CA LEU A 129 16.50 1.18 9.39
C LEU A 129 17.48 0.97 10.55
N SER A 130 18.73 0.59 10.25
CA SER A 130 19.77 0.42 11.26
C SER A 130 20.10 1.75 11.95
N ASN A 131 20.21 2.83 11.18
CA ASN A 131 20.42 4.18 11.71
C ASN A 131 19.26 4.60 12.61
N ARG A 132 18.02 4.40 12.16
CA ARG A 132 16.83 4.74 12.96
C ARG A 132 16.76 3.93 14.26
N ILE A 133 17.05 2.63 14.23
CA ILE A 133 17.13 1.80 15.43
C ILE A 133 18.19 2.34 16.40
N MET A 134 19.37 2.70 15.90
CA MET A 134 20.44 3.26 16.74
C MET A 134 20.06 4.61 17.35
N GLU A 135 19.31 5.46 16.64
CA GLU A 135 18.75 6.70 17.17
C GLU A 135 17.76 6.43 18.31
N LEU A 136 16.82 5.50 18.11
CA LEU A 136 15.83 5.12 19.11
C LEU A 136 16.47 4.51 20.38
N ILE A 137 17.55 3.74 20.21
CA ILE A 137 18.34 3.22 21.34
C ILE A 137 19.03 4.36 22.09
N LYS A 138 19.62 5.32 21.36
CA LYS A 138 20.30 6.48 21.95
C LYS A 138 19.33 7.41 22.69
N SER A 139 18.11 7.56 22.20
CA SER A 139 17.06 8.36 22.86
C SER A 139 16.42 7.64 24.04
N GLY A 140 16.63 6.33 24.19
CA GLY A 140 16.00 5.51 25.23
C GLY A 140 14.55 5.13 24.92
N GLU A 141 14.09 5.34 23.69
CA GLU A 141 12.76 4.92 23.23
C GLU A 141 12.64 3.39 23.10
N ILE A 142 13.75 2.71 22.80
CA ILE A 142 13.85 1.24 22.80
C ILE A 142 15.13 0.79 23.49
N PHE A 143 15.11 -0.37 24.15
CA PHE A 143 16.32 -0.99 24.68
C PHE A 143 16.84 -2.08 23.71
N PRO A 144 18.17 -2.28 23.60
CA PRO A 144 18.73 -3.34 22.74
C PRO A 144 18.18 -4.74 23.03
N THR A 145 17.81 -5.01 24.29
CA THR A 145 17.20 -6.27 24.74
C THR A 145 15.80 -6.51 24.17
N ASP A 146 15.13 -5.46 23.72
CA ASP A 146 13.76 -5.51 23.20
C ASP A 146 13.74 -5.63 21.67
N LEU A 147 14.91 -5.65 21.02
CA LEU A 147 15.03 -5.64 19.56
C LEU A 147 14.71 -7.02 18.97
N THR A 148 13.44 -7.35 18.88
CA THR A 148 12.92 -8.53 18.19
C THR A 148 12.67 -8.23 16.71
N TRP A 149 12.38 -9.28 15.93
CA TRP A 149 11.98 -9.13 14.53
C TRP A 149 10.70 -8.29 14.39
N ASP A 150 9.72 -8.48 15.26
CA ASP A 150 8.46 -7.72 15.24
C ASP A 150 8.68 -6.23 15.53
N VAL A 151 9.57 -5.92 16.48
CA VAL A 151 9.94 -4.52 16.80
C VAL A 151 10.61 -3.88 15.59
N ARG A 152 11.55 -4.60 14.94
CA ARG A 152 12.21 -4.12 13.72
C ARG A 152 11.21 -3.90 12.59
N ALA A 153 10.28 -4.83 12.36
CA ALA A 153 9.27 -4.74 11.32
C ALA A 153 8.32 -3.56 11.55
N ARG A 154 7.96 -3.28 12.81
CA ARG A 154 7.17 -2.09 13.18
C ARG A 154 7.91 -0.80 12.88
N ILE A 155 9.20 -0.70 13.23
CA ILE A 155 10.00 0.51 12.95
C ILE A 155 10.11 0.73 11.43
N GLU A 156 10.37 -0.32 10.64
CA GLU A 156 10.39 -0.22 9.17
C GLU A 156 9.03 0.23 8.61
N ASN A 157 7.94 -0.30 9.17
CA ASN A 157 6.58 0.09 8.80
C ASN A 157 6.31 1.58 9.08
N ASP A 158 6.67 2.06 10.25
CA ASP A 158 6.47 3.46 10.63
C ASP A 158 7.30 4.41 9.75
N MET A 159 8.51 4.00 9.39
CA MET A 159 9.36 4.72 8.42
C MET A 159 8.70 4.78 7.03
N MET A 160 8.10 3.68 6.56
CA MET A 160 7.39 3.67 5.27
C MET A 160 6.18 4.62 5.30
N ILE A 161 5.37 4.54 6.35
CA ILE A 161 4.21 5.44 6.54
C ILE A 161 4.66 6.91 6.53
N ALA A 162 5.71 7.25 7.29
CA ALA A 162 6.24 8.60 7.33
C ALA A 162 6.70 9.09 5.94
N PHE A 163 7.48 8.27 5.23
CA PHE A 163 7.94 8.57 3.88
C PHE A 163 6.78 8.83 2.91
N LEU A 164 5.74 7.98 2.94
CA LEU A 164 4.59 8.12 2.04
C LEU A 164 3.76 9.36 2.36
N ARG A 165 3.53 9.67 3.65
CA ARG A 165 2.83 10.90 4.07
C ARG A 165 3.51 12.16 3.57
N GLU A 166 4.84 12.19 3.62
CA GLU A 166 5.63 13.37 3.26
C GLU A 166 5.81 13.50 1.75
N HIS A 167 6.14 12.41 1.05
CA HIS A 167 6.68 12.50 -0.29
C HIS A 167 5.80 11.93 -1.41
N ALA A 168 4.76 11.14 -1.13
CA ALA A 168 3.99 10.47 -2.20
C ALA A 168 3.46 11.46 -3.27
N SER A 169 3.12 12.68 -2.86
CA SER A 169 2.62 13.73 -3.76
C SER A 169 3.65 14.27 -4.75
N GLU A 170 4.94 14.25 -4.37
CA GLU A 170 6.06 14.64 -5.23
C GLU A 170 6.25 13.65 -6.39
N TYR A 171 5.87 12.38 -6.16
CA TYR A 171 6.00 11.29 -7.12
C TYR A 171 4.75 11.04 -7.97
N GLY A 172 3.71 11.85 -7.80
CA GLY A 172 2.46 11.74 -8.56
C GLY A 172 1.38 10.88 -7.91
N PHE A 173 1.47 10.63 -6.60
CA PHE A 173 0.47 9.86 -5.85
C PHE A 173 -0.21 10.70 -4.76
N ILE A 174 -1.36 10.23 -4.30
CA ILE A 174 -2.05 10.69 -3.12
C ILE A 174 -2.01 9.53 -2.14
N TYR A 175 -1.29 9.71 -1.04
CA TYR A 175 -1.29 8.78 0.08
C TYR A 175 -2.42 9.14 1.05
N SER A 176 -3.16 8.14 1.51
CA SER A 176 -4.12 8.28 2.59
C SER A 176 -4.19 7.00 3.44
N GLU A 177 -4.64 7.14 4.67
CA GLU A 177 -4.92 6.02 5.57
C GLU A 177 -6.17 6.36 6.41
N GLY A 178 -6.86 5.35 6.91
CA GLY A 178 -8.09 5.55 7.69
C GLY A 178 -8.57 4.28 8.36
N GLY A 179 -9.67 4.39 9.10
CA GLY A 179 -10.38 3.24 9.64
C GLY A 179 -11.37 2.66 8.63
N ILE A 180 -11.55 1.35 8.63
CA ILE A 180 -12.56 0.62 7.84
C ILE A 180 -13.87 0.54 8.62
#